data_AF-A0A915ZFS9-F1
#
_entry.id   AF-A0A915ZFS9-F1
#
_cell.length_a   1.000
_cell.length_b   1.000
_cell.length_c   1.000
_cell.angle_alpha   90.00
_cell.angle_beta   90.00
_cell.angle_gamma   90.00
#
_symmetry.space_group_name_H-M   'P 1'
#
loop_
_entity.id
_entity.type
_entity.pdbx_description
1 polymer ?
#
loop_
_entity_poly.entity_id
_entity_poly.type
_entity_poly.pdbx_seq_one_letter_code
_entity_poly.pdbx_strand_id
1 'polypeptide(L)'
;MSHPLKAAFHELSNVLNSKLFLENERKRRGRPRRKENSPAVKELQTVLQKTHKILEEAEARFYHLRSRPNYLYNMKPEDFRQAINSFEGVFNKYKDIADITKKATNCLNYTVKIIICIGLLKNGDDNDWEKIAIDSLTLIENFIQHGDGDREILGKLCLKPLIETLTNSLLPIDLRKTSADVINAFLTGCKENKKFLSQEEFFDASDLVSSMVTASDYELQLCHLEILFRLCPRVQEDRKTFVNKAFATHKDMIQKFLTITVDNFFGGTRYFLNSLNESNDGISTTPKTLVASQIKYNQNELYYPEGQDQFFVDFNKWTISTTIKSTEADDSVDNDTLEIKYSKISTWDLQLVSKGKL
;
A
#
# COMPACT_ATOMS: atom_id res chain seq x y z
N MET A 1 33.39 -13.80 -1.58
CA MET A 1 33.19 -12.35 -1.84
C MET A 1 31.79 -11.99 -1.39
N SER A 2 31.58 -10.88 -0.66
CA SER A 2 30.22 -10.49 -0.25
C SER A 2 29.40 -10.05 -1.46
N HIS A 3 28.12 -10.41 -1.47
CA HIS A 3 27.18 -9.97 -2.50
C HIS A 3 27.18 -8.42 -2.59
N PRO A 4 27.25 -7.79 -3.79
CA PRO A 4 27.37 -6.34 -3.92
C PRO A 4 26.28 -5.55 -3.19
N LEU A 5 25.04 -6.05 -3.24
CA LEU A 5 23.91 -5.42 -2.56
C LEU A 5 24.02 -5.53 -1.03
N LYS A 6 24.47 -6.68 -0.51
CA LYS A 6 24.72 -6.88 0.92
C LYS A 6 25.83 -5.96 1.43
N ALA A 7 26.89 -5.78 0.63
CA ALA A 7 27.96 -4.85 0.95
C ALA A 7 27.46 -3.40 1.00
N ALA A 8 26.60 -2.99 0.04
CA ALA A 8 26.00 -1.66 0.02
C ALA A 8 25.12 -1.38 1.24
N PHE A 9 24.27 -2.34 1.62
CA PHE A 9 23.43 -2.24 2.82
C PHE A 9 24.27 -2.16 4.10
N HIS A 10 25.32 -2.97 4.21
CA HIS A 10 26.23 -2.91 5.34
C HIS A 10 26.99 -1.58 5.42
N GLU A 11 27.40 -1.02 4.27
CA GLU A 11 28.05 0.29 4.20
C GLU A 11 27.11 1.42 4.66
N LEU A 12 25.84 1.40 4.22
CA LEU A 12 24.81 2.34 4.68
C LEU A 12 24.62 2.25 6.21
N SER A 13 24.46 1.04 6.74
CA SER A 13 24.34 0.79 8.17
C SER A 13 25.57 1.29 8.95
N ASN A 14 26.78 1.08 8.42
CA ASN A 14 28.02 1.54 9.06
C ASN A 14 28.10 3.06 9.13
N VAL A 15 27.77 3.75 8.03
CA VAL A 15 27.80 5.22 7.97
C VAL A 15 26.85 5.80 9.03
N LEU A 16 25.63 5.27 9.13
CA LEU A 16 24.63 5.73 10.11
C LEU A 16 25.03 5.51 11.56
N ASN A 17 25.83 4.48 11.83
CA ASN A 17 26.31 4.13 13.17
C ASN A 17 27.71 4.69 13.49
N SER A 18 28.33 5.41 12.56
CA SER A 18 29.69 5.93 12.73
C SER A 18 29.76 7.09 13.72
N LYS A 19 30.89 7.24 14.41
CA LYS A 19 31.14 8.33 15.39
C LYS A 19 31.02 9.74 14.76
N LEU A 20 31.31 9.86 13.47
CA LEU A 20 31.16 11.10 12.69
C LEU A 20 29.70 11.62 12.67
N PHE A 21 28.74 10.71 12.80
CA PHE A 21 27.31 11.01 12.85
C PHE A 21 26.82 11.24 14.29
N LEU A 22 27.43 10.59 15.29
CA LEU A 22 27.12 10.78 16.71
C LEU A 22 27.68 12.09 17.29
N GLU A 23 28.80 12.62 16.76
CA GLU A 23 29.44 13.83 17.28
C GLU A 23 28.92 15.14 16.68
N ASN A 24 28.29 15.14 15.50
CA ASN A 24 27.66 16.35 14.93
C ASN A 24 26.43 16.82 15.73
N GLU A 25 25.92 16.02 16.67
CA GLU A 25 24.91 16.43 17.65
C GLU A 25 25.49 17.23 18.83
N ARG A 26 26.81 17.13 19.10
CA ARG A 26 27.45 17.86 20.19
C ARG A 26 27.76 19.30 19.76
N LYS A 27 26.77 20.16 19.97
CA LYS A 27 26.80 21.65 19.93
C LYS A 27 28.23 22.23 19.92
N ARG A 28 28.77 22.57 18.74
CA ARG A 28 29.81 23.59 18.64
C ARG A 28 29.14 24.96 18.78
N ARG A 29 29.51 25.71 19.83
CA ARG A 29 29.06 27.08 20.07
C ARG A 29 29.46 27.96 18.86
N GLY A 30 28.46 28.44 18.13
CA GLY A 30 28.62 29.24 16.91
C GLY A 30 27.67 28.74 15.83
N ARG A 31 27.01 29.67 15.10
CA ARG A 31 25.93 29.45 14.13
C ARG A 31 25.93 28.04 13.49
N PRO A 32 24.81 27.29 13.53
CA PRO A 32 24.77 25.94 12.97
C PRO A 32 25.17 25.99 11.50
N ARG A 33 26.18 25.20 11.11
CA ARG A 33 26.42 24.92 9.69
C ARG A 33 25.13 24.34 9.12
N ARG A 34 24.68 24.81 7.95
CA ARG A 34 23.58 24.14 7.21
C ARG A 34 23.91 22.65 7.15
N LYS A 35 23.02 21.80 7.70
CA LYS A 35 23.22 20.33 7.79
C LYS A 35 23.72 19.75 6.46
N GLU A 36 23.21 20.28 5.35
CA GLU A 36 23.55 19.96 3.95
C GLU A 36 25.06 19.95 3.64
N ASN A 37 25.86 20.81 4.29
CA ASN A 37 27.28 20.94 4.00
C ASN A 37 28.17 20.15 4.97
N SER A 38 27.58 19.34 5.86
CA SER A 38 28.35 18.52 6.78
C SER A 38 29.07 17.39 6.04
N PRO A 39 30.28 16.98 6.50
CA PRO A 39 30.96 15.81 5.95
C PRO A 39 30.09 14.54 6.02
N ALA A 40 29.32 14.39 7.10
CA ALA A 40 28.37 13.30 7.29
C ALA A 40 27.31 13.25 6.18
N VAL A 41 26.70 14.39 5.83
CA VAL A 41 25.71 14.44 4.75
C VAL A 41 26.33 14.09 3.40
N LYS A 42 27.54 14.58 3.10
CA LYS A 42 28.24 14.25 1.84
C LYS A 42 28.60 12.77 1.74
N GLU A 43 29.04 12.18 2.83
CA GLU A 43 29.32 10.74 2.92
C GLU A 43 28.04 9.93 2.71
N LEU A 44 26.95 10.29 3.40
CA LEU A 44 25.65 9.64 3.23
C LEU A 44 25.11 9.76 1.80
N GLN A 45 25.22 10.94 1.17
CA GLN A 45 24.85 11.13 -0.23
C GLN A 45 25.63 10.21 -1.17
N THR A 46 26.93 10.06 -0.92
CA THR A 46 27.82 9.18 -1.71
C THR A 46 27.42 7.72 -1.57
N VAL A 47 27.17 7.27 -0.33
CA VAL A 47 26.75 5.89 -0.07
C VAL A 47 25.37 5.62 -0.64
N LEU A 48 24.39 6.52 -0.47
CA LEU A 48 23.07 6.37 -1.08
C LEU A 48 23.14 6.34 -2.61
N GLN A 49 23.97 7.18 -3.23
CA GLN A 49 24.16 7.16 -4.68
C GLN A 49 24.75 5.83 -5.17
N LYS A 50 25.73 5.29 -4.43
CA LYS A 50 26.35 3.99 -4.72
C LYS A 50 25.34 2.86 -4.57
N THR A 51 24.59 2.85 -3.47
CA THR A 51 23.54 1.87 -3.18
C THR A 51 22.45 1.90 -4.27
N HIS A 52 22.00 3.10 -4.66
CA HIS A 52 21.04 3.28 -5.74
C HIS A 52 21.53 2.64 -7.06
N LYS A 53 22.77 2.90 -7.46
CA LYS A 53 23.34 2.32 -8.68
C LYS A 53 23.38 0.80 -8.63
N ILE A 54 23.75 0.22 -7.48
CA ILE A 54 23.79 -1.24 -7.30
C ILE A 54 22.38 -1.85 -7.37
N LEU A 55 21.39 -1.16 -6.78
CA LEU A 55 19.99 -1.56 -6.82
C LEU A 55 19.43 -1.49 -8.25
N GLU A 56 19.70 -0.42 -8.98
CA GLU A 56 19.30 -0.24 -10.38
C GLU A 56 19.91 -1.32 -11.28
N GLU A 57 21.22 -1.59 -11.14
CA GLU A 57 21.89 -2.68 -11.87
C GLU A 57 21.32 -4.05 -11.52
N ALA A 58 20.93 -4.27 -10.25
CA ALA A 58 20.29 -5.50 -9.83
C ALA A 58 18.93 -5.65 -10.51
N GLU A 59 18.06 -4.63 -10.45
CA GLU A 59 16.72 -4.64 -11.05
C GLU A 59 16.77 -4.86 -12.57
N ALA A 60 17.62 -4.12 -13.29
CA ALA A 60 17.78 -4.28 -14.74
C ALA A 60 18.20 -5.71 -15.13
N ARG A 61 19.07 -6.34 -14.34
CA ARG A 61 19.47 -7.75 -14.56
C ARG A 61 18.30 -8.70 -14.38
N PHE A 62 17.33 -8.44 -13.50
CA PHE A 62 16.13 -9.28 -13.38
C PHE A 62 15.24 -9.17 -14.61
N TYR A 63 14.96 -7.95 -15.07
CA TYR A 63 14.06 -7.75 -16.21
C TYR A 63 14.65 -8.27 -17.53
N HIS A 64 15.96 -8.13 -17.75
CA HIS A 64 16.59 -8.55 -19.00
C HIS A 64 17.10 -9.99 -19.04
N LEU A 65 17.43 -10.61 -17.89
CA LEU A 65 18.00 -11.98 -17.84
C LEU A 65 17.04 -12.96 -17.16
N ARG A 66 15.84 -13.18 -17.73
CA ARG A 66 14.87 -14.23 -17.34
C ARG A 66 15.48 -15.66 -17.15
N SER A 67 16.78 -15.84 -17.39
CA SER A 67 17.54 -17.08 -17.35
C SER A 67 18.68 -17.15 -16.31
N ARG A 68 18.90 -16.15 -15.43
CA ARG A 68 19.88 -16.27 -14.32
C ARG A 68 19.26 -16.03 -12.95
N PRO A 69 18.59 -17.05 -12.38
CA PRO A 69 18.02 -17.00 -11.03
C PRO A 69 19.07 -16.68 -9.95
N ASN A 70 20.33 -17.05 -10.17
CA ASN A 70 21.37 -17.18 -9.13
C ASN A 70 21.98 -15.88 -8.58
N TYR A 71 21.65 -14.69 -9.09
CA TYR A 71 22.34 -13.45 -8.66
C TYR A 71 22.00 -13.07 -7.21
N LEU A 72 20.75 -13.28 -6.76
CA LEU A 72 20.31 -12.93 -5.41
C LEU A 72 19.93 -14.12 -4.51
N TYR A 73 20.21 -15.38 -4.92
CA TYR A 73 19.95 -16.58 -4.11
C TYR A 73 20.64 -16.58 -2.73
N ASN A 74 21.69 -15.76 -2.57
CA ASN A 74 22.45 -15.67 -1.33
C ASN A 74 21.98 -14.52 -0.42
N MET A 75 20.98 -13.74 -0.84
CA MET A 75 20.38 -12.69 -0.02
C MET A 75 19.24 -13.29 0.79
N LYS A 76 19.18 -12.96 2.07
CA LYS A 76 18.14 -13.44 2.98
C LYS A 76 17.18 -12.31 3.38
N PRO A 77 15.95 -12.62 3.82
CA PRO A 77 15.04 -11.63 4.41
C PRO A 77 15.72 -10.68 5.41
N GLU A 78 16.62 -11.18 6.26
CA GLU A 78 17.30 -10.38 7.27
C GLU A 78 18.21 -9.29 6.68
N ASP A 79 18.83 -9.55 5.51
CA ASP A 79 19.68 -8.56 4.84
C ASP A 79 18.86 -7.34 4.39
N PHE A 80 17.61 -7.58 3.96
CA PHE A 80 16.68 -6.53 3.57
C PHE A 80 16.07 -5.82 4.78
N ARG A 81 15.73 -6.57 5.84
CA ARG A 81 15.25 -5.97 7.10
C ARG A 81 16.27 -5.00 7.70
N GLN A 82 17.56 -5.35 7.68
CA GLN A 82 18.62 -4.44 8.12
C GLN A 82 18.69 -3.17 7.25
N ALA A 83 18.50 -3.30 5.94
CA ALA A 83 18.48 -2.15 5.03
C ALA A 83 17.29 -1.22 5.32
N ILE A 84 16.10 -1.77 5.56
CA ILE A 84 14.89 -1.00 5.91
C ILE A 84 15.11 -0.20 7.20
N ASN A 85 15.63 -0.84 8.25
CA ASN A 85 15.96 -0.13 9.51
C ASN A 85 16.99 0.99 9.28
N SER A 86 17.91 0.80 8.33
CA SER A 86 18.87 1.84 7.95
C SER A 86 18.17 3.00 7.23
N PHE A 87 17.24 2.73 6.32
CA PHE A 87 16.44 3.77 5.66
C PHE A 87 15.54 4.53 6.62
N GLU A 88 14.92 3.85 7.58
CA GLU A 88 14.16 4.49 8.66
C GLU A 88 15.04 5.46 9.45
N GLY A 89 16.25 5.03 9.83
CA GLY A 89 17.24 5.91 10.46
C GLY A 89 17.63 7.12 9.60
N VAL A 90 17.69 6.97 8.28
CA VAL A 90 17.92 8.09 7.34
C VAL A 90 16.74 9.06 7.35
N PHE A 91 15.51 8.56 7.19
CA PHE A 91 14.31 9.40 7.16
C PHE A 91 14.13 10.17 8.47
N ASN A 92 14.30 9.50 9.62
CA ASN A 92 14.15 10.14 10.93
C ASN A 92 15.18 11.25 11.18
N LYS A 93 16.43 11.07 10.76
CA LYS A 93 17.52 12.03 11.03
C LYS A 93 17.66 13.13 9.98
N TYR A 94 17.30 12.84 8.73
CA TYR A 94 17.61 13.65 7.56
C TYR A 94 16.40 14.03 6.70
N LYS A 95 15.18 13.91 7.24
CA LYS A 95 13.94 14.38 6.60
C LYS A 95 13.99 15.80 6.01
N ASP A 96 14.70 16.72 6.67
CA ASP A 96 14.81 18.11 6.20
C ASP A 96 15.78 18.30 5.02
N ILE A 97 16.45 17.25 4.53
CA ILE A 97 17.45 17.33 3.47
C ILE A 97 16.92 16.66 2.20
N ALA A 98 16.34 17.49 1.32
CA ALA A 98 15.64 17.04 0.11
C ALA A 98 16.44 16.06 -0.79
N ASP A 99 17.75 16.26 -0.96
CA ASP A 99 18.56 15.36 -1.77
C ASP A 99 18.74 13.99 -1.10
N ILE A 100 18.93 13.94 0.23
CA ILE A 100 19.02 12.67 0.97
C ILE A 100 17.67 11.94 0.91
N THR A 101 16.57 12.62 1.18
CA THR A 101 15.24 11.99 1.20
C THR A 101 14.85 11.45 -0.18
N LYS A 102 15.15 12.21 -1.24
CA LYS A 102 14.99 11.74 -2.63
C LYS A 102 15.80 10.48 -2.90
N LYS A 103 17.10 10.47 -2.57
CA LYS A 103 17.97 9.30 -2.82
C LYS A 103 17.58 8.09 -1.99
N ALA A 104 17.23 8.29 -0.71
CA ALA A 104 16.78 7.23 0.18
C ALA A 104 15.47 6.61 -0.33
N THR A 105 14.51 7.43 -0.76
CA THR A 105 13.24 6.96 -1.33
C THR A 105 13.45 6.17 -2.62
N ASN A 106 14.35 6.63 -3.50
CA ASN A 106 14.73 5.84 -4.67
C ASN A 106 15.30 4.47 -4.28
N CYS A 107 16.23 4.44 -3.33
CA CYS A 107 16.81 3.17 -2.88
C CYS A 107 15.73 2.24 -2.30
N LEU A 108 14.81 2.77 -1.48
CA LEU A 108 13.74 1.98 -0.87
C LEU A 108 12.77 1.45 -1.93
N ASN A 109 12.41 2.25 -2.93
CA ASN A 109 11.56 1.84 -4.05
C ASN A 109 12.19 0.69 -4.87
N TYR A 110 13.48 0.80 -5.23
CA TYR A 110 14.16 -0.31 -5.88
C TYR A 110 14.27 -1.54 -4.97
N THR A 111 14.43 -1.33 -3.66
CA THR A 111 14.46 -2.43 -2.68
C THR A 111 13.14 -3.19 -2.68
N VAL A 112 11.99 -2.49 -2.67
CA VAL A 112 10.65 -3.09 -2.79
C VAL A 112 10.50 -3.86 -4.10
N LYS A 113 10.86 -3.26 -5.25
CA LYS A 113 10.81 -3.96 -6.55
C LYS A 113 11.61 -5.27 -6.54
N ILE A 114 12.81 -5.22 -5.96
CA ILE A 114 13.70 -6.37 -5.83
C ILE A 114 13.05 -7.44 -4.92
N ILE A 115 12.47 -7.06 -3.78
CA ILE A 115 11.74 -7.98 -2.89
C ILE A 115 10.57 -8.63 -3.63
N ILE A 116 9.75 -7.86 -4.36
CA ILE A 116 8.62 -8.38 -5.13
C ILE A 116 9.11 -9.40 -6.18
N CYS A 117 10.15 -9.06 -6.94
CA CYS A 117 10.69 -9.89 -8.01
C CYS A 117 11.40 -11.17 -7.52
N ILE A 118 11.95 -11.18 -6.31
CA ILE A 118 12.75 -12.31 -5.79
C ILE A 118 11.99 -13.11 -4.75
N GLY A 119 11.42 -12.43 -3.77
CA GLY A 119 10.77 -13.05 -2.63
C GLY A 119 9.43 -13.62 -3.05
N LEU A 120 8.55 -12.78 -3.57
CA LEU A 120 7.14 -13.13 -3.74
C LEU A 120 6.87 -13.87 -5.05
N LEU A 121 7.39 -13.38 -6.17
CA LEU A 121 7.12 -13.99 -7.48
C LEU A 121 7.89 -15.30 -7.74
N LYS A 122 8.96 -15.59 -6.99
CA LYS A 122 9.77 -16.81 -7.21
C LYS A 122 9.68 -17.85 -6.10
N ASN A 123 9.48 -17.46 -4.84
CA ASN A 123 9.54 -18.41 -3.72
C ASN A 123 8.15 -18.84 -3.20
N GLY A 124 7.05 -18.31 -3.73
CA GLY A 124 5.69 -18.57 -3.21
C GLY A 124 5.48 -17.90 -1.84
N ASP A 125 4.41 -18.30 -1.12
CA ASP A 125 3.97 -17.77 0.19
C ASP A 125 5.02 -17.95 1.32
N ASP A 126 6.16 -17.28 1.20
CA ASP A 126 7.13 -17.09 2.27
C ASP A 126 6.82 -15.76 2.97
N ASN A 127 6.09 -15.88 4.08
CA ASN A 127 5.56 -14.77 4.89
C ASN A 127 6.62 -13.72 5.26
N ASP A 128 7.90 -14.08 5.33
CA ASP A 128 8.95 -13.12 5.69
C ASP A 128 9.23 -12.09 4.58
N TRP A 129 9.15 -12.49 3.30
CA TRP A 129 9.34 -11.55 2.18
C TRP A 129 8.16 -10.59 2.03
N GLU A 130 6.94 -11.10 2.21
CA GLU A 130 5.72 -10.28 2.21
C GLU A 130 5.80 -9.23 3.31
N LYS A 131 6.11 -9.66 4.54
CA LYS A 131 6.25 -8.75 5.68
C LYS A 131 7.28 -7.64 5.43
N ILE A 132 8.44 -7.98 4.87
CA ILE A 132 9.49 -7.00 4.58
C ILE A 132 9.06 -6.01 3.48
N ALA A 133 8.31 -6.48 2.48
CA ALA A 133 7.75 -5.59 1.46
C ALA A 133 6.73 -4.62 2.06
N ILE A 134 5.83 -5.12 2.91
CA ILE A 134 4.85 -4.31 3.65
C ILE A 134 5.56 -3.29 4.53
N ASP A 135 6.50 -3.71 5.39
CA ASP A 135 7.28 -2.83 6.27
C ASP A 135 7.97 -1.69 5.47
N SER A 136 8.49 -2.01 4.28
CA SER A 136 9.11 -1.02 3.38
C SER A 136 8.11 0.00 2.84
N LEU A 137 6.91 -0.46 2.45
CA LEU A 137 5.85 0.41 1.93
C LEU A 137 5.26 1.29 3.02
N THR A 138 5.02 0.73 4.21
CA THR A 138 4.56 1.48 5.38
C THR A 138 5.55 2.55 5.80
N LEU A 139 6.86 2.30 5.68
CA LEU A 139 7.87 3.34 5.92
C LEU A 139 7.74 4.52 4.94
N ILE A 140 7.46 4.24 3.66
CA ILE A 140 7.20 5.28 2.65
C ILE A 140 5.91 6.05 3.01
N GLU A 141 4.84 5.34 3.34
CA GLU A 141 3.55 5.94 3.72
C GLU A 141 3.71 6.90 4.90
N ASN A 142 4.27 6.42 6.00
CA ASN A 142 4.49 7.20 7.21
C ASN A 142 5.28 8.47 6.89
N PHE A 143 6.36 8.36 6.11
CA PHE A 143 7.17 9.51 5.73
C PHE A 143 6.36 10.58 4.96
N ILE A 144 5.45 10.17 4.08
CA ILE A 144 4.59 11.08 3.30
C ILE A 144 3.50 11.72 4.16
N GLN A 145 2.90 10.96 5.07
CA GLN A 145 1.83 11.42 5.95
C GLN A 145 2.34 12.48 6.95
N HIS A 146 3.56 12.32 7.46
CA HIS A 146 4.20 13.31 8.34
C HIS A 146 4.61 14.60 7.63
N GLY A 147 4.48 14.68 6.29
CA GLY A 147 4.86 15.85 5.51
C GLY A 147 6.38 16.03 5.38
N ASP A 148 7.14 14.98 5.64
CA ASP A 148 8.60 15.02 5.79
C ASP A 148 9.36 14.99 4.44
N GLY A 149 8.68 15.16 3.30
CA GLY A 149 9.29 15.17 1.97
C GLY A 149 8.41 15.82 0.88
N ASP A 150 9.03 16.09 -0.27
CA ASP A 150 8.33 16.63 -1.44
C ASP A 150 7.46 15.53 -2.10
N ARG A 151 6.17 15.53 -1.76
CA ARG A 151 5.20 14.53 -2.22
C ARG A 151 5.12 14.43 -3.74
N GLU A 152 5.31 15.52 -4.48
CA GLU A 152 5.31 15.49 -5.96
C GLU A 152 6.54 14.74 -6.48
N ILE A 153 7.73 15.09 -5.99
CA ILE A 153 8.97 14.45 -6.42
C ILE A 153 8.94 12.95 -6.10
N LEU A 154 8.51 12.60 -4.89
CA LEU A 154 8.45 11.22 -4.43
C LEU A 154 7.36 10.42 -5.16
N GLY A 155 6.20 11.04 -5.45
CA GLY A 155 5.12 10.41 -6.22
C GLY A 155 5.58 10.02 -7.63
N LYS A 156 6.33 10.88 -8.32
CA LYS A 156 6.90 10.56 -9.65
C LYS A 156 7.81 9.34 -9.64
N LEU A 157 8.42 9.02 -8.50
CA LEU A 157 9.33 7.89 -8.35
C LEU A 157 8.56 6.61 -8.03
N CYS A 158 7.56 6.68 -7.15
CA CYS A 158 6.92 5.53 -6.55
C CYS A 158 5.60 5.09 -7.22
N LEU A 159 4.83 6.01 -7.81
CA LEU A 159 3.45 5.71 -8.25
C LEU A 159 3.36 4.57 -9.29
N LYS A 160 4.33 4.47 -10.20
CA LYS A 160 4.32 3.40 -11.23
C LYS A 160 4.46 2.01 -10.61
N PRO A 161 5.56 1.72 -9.89
CA PRO A 161 5.71 0.40 -9.26
C PRO A 161 4.62 0.10 -8.24
N LEU A 162 4.07 1.10 -7.55
CA LEU A 162 2.94 0.88 -6.64
C LEU A 162 1.67 0.44 -7.39
N ILE A 163 1.34 1.06 -8.51
CA ILE A 163 0.21 0.64 -9.33
C ILE A 163 0.44 -0.76 -9.90
N GLU A 164 1.64 -1.04 -10.42
CA GLU A 164 2.01 -2.38 -10.90
C GLU A 164 1.90 -3.42 -9.79
N THR A 165 2.22 -3.06 -8.55
CA THR A 165 2.04 -3.93 -7.37
C THR A 165 0.56 -4.15 -7.08
N LEU A 166 -0.23 -3.08 -7.03
CA LEU A 166 -1.66 -3.13 -6.74
C LEU A 166 -2.44 -3.96 -7.77
N THR A 167 -2.12 -3.85 -9.06
CA THR A 167 -2.87 -4.52 -10.12
C THR A 167 -2.44 -5.96 -10.36
N ASN A 168 -1.29 -6.39 -9.83
CA ASN A 168 -0.75 -7.73 -10.04
C ASN A 168 -1.45 -8.78 -9.16
N SER A 169 -2.34 -9.57 -9.78
CA SER A 169 -3.12 -10.61 -9.11
C SER A 169 -2.31 -11.79 -8.55
N LEU A 170 -1.02 -11.90 -8.88
CA LEU A 170 -0.12 -12.93 -8.35
C LEU A 170 0.48 -12.54 -6.99
N LEU A 171 0.34 -11.27 -6.58
CA LEU A 171 0.89 -10.79 -5.31
C LEU A 171 -0.10 -10.98 -4.15
N PRO A 172 0.40 -11.15 -2.92
CA PRO A 172 -0.44 -11.24 -1.73
C PRO A 172 -1.39 -10.04 -1.58
N ILE A 173 -2.59 -10.31 -1.05
CA ILE A 173 -3.64 -9.30 -0.89
C ILE A 173 -3.18 -8.15 0.02
N ASP A 174 -2.50 -8.46 1.13
CA ASP A 174 -2.09 -7.45 2.11
C ASP A 174 -1.03 -6.51 1.54
N LEU A 175 -0.10 -7.02 0.72
CA LEU A 175 0.85 -6.19 -0.01
C LEU A 175 0.14 -5.27 -1.01
N ARG A 176 -0.86 -5.78 -1.73
CA ARG A 176 -1.64 -4.99 -2.69
C ARG A 176 -2.43 -3.89 -1.99
N LYS A 177 -3.08 -4.17 -0.85
CA LYS A 177 -3.76 -3.18 0.01
C LYS A 177 -2.79 -2.10 0.48
N THR A 178 -1.66 -2.50 1.06
CA THR A 178 -0.61 -1.57 1.51
C THR A 178 -0.12 -0.67 0.36
N SER A 179 0.02 -1.22 -0.85
CA SER A 179 0.38 -0.41 -2.03
C SER A 179 -0.67 0.65 -2.35
N ALA A 180 -1.96 0.31 -2.23
CA ALA A 180 -3.04 1.26 -2.42
C ALA A 180 -3.03 2.38 -1.37
N ASP A 181 -2.74 2.06 -0.11
CA ASP A 181 -2.63 3.05 0.98
C ASP A 181 -1.52 4.06 0.69
N VAL A 182 -0.35 3.57 0.26
CA VAL A 182 0.76 4.44 -0.16
C VAL A 182 0.37 5.31 -1.37
N ILE A 183 -0.32 4.75 -2.37
CA ILE A 183 -0.83 5.52 -3.52
C ILE A 183 -1.78 6.61 -3.03
N ASN A 184 -2.73 6.27 -2.16
CA ASN A 184 -3.68 7.22 -1.59
C ASN A 184 -2.96 8.34 -0.82
N ALA A 185 -1.92 8.03 -0.04
CA ALA A 185 -1.09 9.03 0.62
C ALA A 185 -0.42 9.99 -0.37
N PHE A 186 0.12 9.48 -1.49
CA PHE A 186 0.71 10.30 -2.55
C PHE A 186 -0.31 11.18 -3.30
N LEU A 187 -1.54 10.70 -3.48
CA LEU A 187 -2.60 11.42 -4.17
C LEU A 187 -3.30 12.46 -3.27
N THR A 188 -3.22 12.28 -1.95
CA THR A 188 -3.87 13.18 -0.98
C THR A 188 -3.26 14.57 -1.02
N GLY A 189 -4.08 15.56 -1.38
CA GLY A 189 -3.68 16.97 -1.45
C GLY A 189 -2.69 17.33 -2.57
N CYS A 190 -2.26 16.39 -3.42
CA CYS A 190 -1.27 16.64 -4.49
C CYS A 190 -1.90 16.51 -5.88
N LYS A 191 -2.10 17.64 -6.56
CA LYS A 191 -2.74 17.68 -7.90
C LYS A 191 -1.80 17.16 -8.99
N GLU A 192 -0.51 17.37 -8.81
CA GLU A 192 0.57 17.02 -9.72
C GLU A 192 0.70 15.50 -9.84
N ASN A 193 0.64 14.79 -8.71
CA ASN A 193 0.61 13.33 -8.68
C ASN A 193 -0.66 12.76 -9.31
N LYS A 194 -1.82 13.36 -9.06
CA LYS A 194 -3.07 12.96 -9.73
C LYS A 194 -2.99 13.13 -11.24
N LYS A 195 -2.47 14.27 -11.70
CA LYS A 195 -2.26 14.55 -13.13
C LYS A 195 -1.29 13.55 -13.73
N PHE A 196 -0.17 13.28 -13.08
CA PHE A 196 0.84 12.32 -13.52
C PHE A 196 0.25 10.92 -13.65
N LEU A 197 -0.47 10.43 -12.64
CA LEU A 197 -1.08 9.10 -12.66
C LEU A 197 -2.21 8.96 -13.69
N SER A 198 -2.86 10.07 -14.05
CA SER A 198 -3.94 10.09 -15.06
C SER A 198 -3.42 10.13 -16.51
N GLN A 199 -2.11 10.16 -16.73
CA GLN A 199 -1.53 10.12 -18.07
C GLN A 199 -1.57 8.68 -18.61
N GLU A 200 -2.21 8.47 -19.77
CA GLU A 200 -2.37 7.13 -20.35
C GLU A 200 -1.05 6.43 -20.69
N GLU A 201 -0.02 7.20 -21.03
CA GLU A 201 1.32 6.66 -21.26
C GLU A 201 1.92 6.02 -20.00
N PHE A 202 1.39 6.40 -18.84
CA PHE A 202 1.84 5.94 -17.54
C PHE A 202 0.98 4.81 -16.99
N PHE A 203 -0.35 4.95 -17.10
CA PHE A 203 -1.32 4.05 -16.49
C PHE A 203 -2.69 4.18 -17.18
N ASP A 204 -3.30 3.05 -17.55
CA ASP A 204 -4.68 3.00 -18.00
C ASP A 204 -5.62 2.71 -16.83
N ALA A 205 -6.55 3.63 -16.54
CA ALA A 205 -7.56 3.46 -15.51
C ALA A 205 -8.39 2.17 -15.66
N SER A 206 -8.49 1.63 -16.88
CA SER A 206 -9.16 0.35 -17.13
C SER A 206 -8.46 -0.85 -16.48
N ASP A 207 -7.15 -0.76 -16.22
CA ASP A 207 -6.39 -1.79 -15.52
C ASP A 207 -6.80 -1.87 -14.04
N LEU A 208 -7.03 -0.72 -13.39
CA LEU A 208 -7.57 -0.68 -12.02
C LEU A 208 -8.98 -1.26 -11.96
N VAL A 209 -9.83 -0.95 -12.95
CA VAL A 209 -11.18 -1.53 -13.04
C VAL A 209 -11.10 -3.04 -13.19
N SER A 210 -10.27 -3.54 -14.10
CA SER A 210 -10.10 -4.98 -14.35
C SER A 210 -9.57 -5.71 -13.11
N SER A 211 -8.61 -5.09 -12.41
CA SER A 211 -8.06 -5.65 -11.18
C SER A 211 -9.05 -5.61 -10.01
N MET A 212 -9.88 -4.58 -9.91
CA MET A 212 -10.99 -4.48 -8.94
C MET A 212 -12.02 -5.58 -9.17
N VAL A 213 -12.49 -5.76 -10.41
CA VAL A 213 -13.53 -6.75 -10.74
C VAL A 213 -13.08 -8.18 -10.41
N THR A 214 -11.79 -8.45 -10.54
CA THR A 214 -11.21 -9.78 -10.27
C THR A 214 -10.64 -9.92 -8.86
N ALA A 215 -10.66 -8.87 -8.05
CA ALA A 215 -10.16 -8.92 -6.68
C ALA A 215 -11.05 -9.81 -5.81
N SER A 216 -10.42 -10.75 -5.12
CA SER A 216 -11.09 -11.76 -4.28
C SER A 216 -11.39 -11.31 -2.84
N ASP A 217 -11.26 -10.02 -2.58
CA ASP A 217 -11.36 -9.40 -1.27
C ASP A 217 -12.04 -8.03 -1.40
N TYR A 218 -13.06 -7.80 -0.59
CA TYR A 218 -13.89 -6.60 -0.65
C TYR A 218 -13.08 -5.33 -0.36
N GLU A 219 -12.22 -5.38 0.65
CA GLU A 219 -11.41 -4.23 1.05
C GLU A 219 -10.41 -3.87 -0.06
N LEU A 220 -9.84 -4.89 -0.72
CA LEU A 220 -9.02 -4.66 -1.90
C LEU A 220 -9.83 -4.04 -3.05
N GLN A 221 -11.08 -4.46 -3.28
CA GLN A 221 -11.95 -3.80 -4.26
C GLN A 221 -12.18 -2.33 -3.91
N LEU A 222 -12.42 -2.03 -2.63
CA LEU A 222 -12.60 -0.67 -2.13
C LEU A 222 -11.34 0.19 -2.35
N CYS A 223 -10.14 -0.34 -2.09
CA CYS A 223 -8.88 0.33 -2.38
C CYS A 223 -8.76 0.78 -3.85
N HIS A 224 -9.11 -0.10 -4.80
CA HIS A 224 -9.09 0.24 -6.23
C HIS A 224 -10.11 1.32 -6.57
N LEU A 225 -11.33 1.18 -6.02
CA LEU A 225 -12.42 2.12 -6.24
C LEU A 225 -12.10 3.53 -5.70
N GLU A 226 -11.43 3.60 -4.54
CA GLU A 226 -11.00 4.86 -3.95
C GLU A 226 -9.97 5.58 -4.83
N ILE A 227 -8.98 4.85 -5.36
CA ILE A 227 -7.98 5.43 -6.27
C ILE A 227 -8.67 5.93 -7.54
N LEU A 228 -9.56 5.14 -8.14
CA LEU A 228 -10.35 5.56 -9.30
C LEU A 228 -11.15 6.83 -9.01
N PHE A 229 -11.80 6.91 -7.84
CA PHE A 229 -12.54 8.09 -7.42
C PHE A 229 -11.64 9.31 -7.20
N ARG A 230 -10.43 9.12 -6.65
CA ARG A 230 -9.47 10.20 -6.40
C ARG A 230 -8.86 10.77 -7.69
N LEU A 231 -8.70 9.94 -8.71
CA LEU A 231 -8.24 10.32 -10.05
C LEU A 231 -9.34 10.96 -10.90
N CYS A 232 -10.60 10.60 -10.61
CA CYS A 232 -11.75 11.12 -11.33
C CYS A 232 -11.81 12.67 -11.27
N PRO A 233 -11.92 13.36 -12.41
CA PRO A 233 -12.08 14.80 -12.44
C PRO A 233 -13.32 15.26 -11.67
N ARG A 234 -13.28 16.46 -11.09
CA ARG A 234 -14.44 17.04 -10.38
C ARG A 234 -15.48 17.65 -11.33
N VAL A 235 -15.05 18.09 -12.52
CA VAL A 235 -15.92 18.66 -13.55
C VAL A 235 -16.79 17.54 -14.12
N GLN A 236 -18.12 17.73 -14.17
CA GLN A 236 -19.05 16.64 -14.51
C GLN A 236 -18.81 16.03 -15.90
N GLU A 237 -18.54 16.85 -16.92
CA GLU A 237 -18.30 16.35 -18.28
C GLU A 237 -16.98 15.58 -18.39
N ASP A 238 -15.92 16.06 -17.75
CA ASP A 238 -14.64 15.36 -17.69
C ASP A 238 -14.76 14.06 -16.87
N ARG A 239 -15.56 14.08 -15.80
CA ARG A 239 -15.90 12.89 -15.01
C ARG A 239 -16.59 11.84 -15.85
N LYS A 240 -17.62 12.21 -16.62
CA LYS A 240 -18.29 11.28 -17.55
C LYS A 240 -17.29 10.70 -18.55
N THR A 241 -16.44 11.53 -19.13
CA THR A 241 -15.43 11.09 -20.11
C THR A 241 -14.46 10.09 -19.48
N PHE A 242 -13.91 10.40 -18.31
CA PHE A 242 -13.02 9.51 -17.56
C PHE A 242 -13.67 8.17 -17.25
N VAL A 243 -14.90 8.18 -16.71
CA VAL A 243 -15.60 6.95 -16.28
C VAL A 243 -15.99 6.08 -17.48
N ASN A 244 -16.47 6.67 -18.58
CA ASN A 244 -16.78 5.92 -19.80
C ASN A 244 -15.55 5.20 -20.35
N LYS A 245 -14.37 5.83 -20.23
CA LYS A 245 -13.11 5.25 -20.66
C LYS A 245 -12.66 4.13 -19.71
N ALA A 246 -12.59 4.40 -18.41
CA ALA A 246 -12.13 3.44 -17.40
C ALA A 246 -13.02 2.19 -17.37
N PHE A 247 -14.34 2.34 -17.50
CA PHE A 247 -15.32 1.27 -17.45
C PHE A 247 -15.80 0.83 -18.84
N ALA A 248 -15.00 1.02 -19.89
CA ALA A 248 -15.41 0.71 -21.27
C ALA A 248 -15.91 -0.74 -21.46
N THR A 249 -15.33 -1.68 -20.70
CA THR A 249 -15.69 -3.11 -20.67
C THR A 249 -16.75 -3.48 -19.63
N HIS A 250 -17.10 -2.56 -18.72
CA HIS A 250 -18.05 -2.76 -17.61
C HIS A 250 -19.10 -1.63 -17.61
N LYS A 251 -19.79 -1.46 -18.74
CA LYS A 251 -20.66 -0.29 -19.01
C LYS A 251 -21.83 -0.16 -18.02
N ASP A 252 -22.30 -1.29 -17.50
CA ASP A 252 -23.35 -1.38 -16.48
C ASP A 252 -22.94 -0.76 -15.13
N MET A 253 -21.64 -0.60 -14.89
CA MET A 253 -21.10 0.06 -13.69
C MET A 253 -20.97 1.57 -13.83
N ILE A 254 -21.02 2.14 -15.04
CA ILE A 254 -20.78 3.57 -15.29
C ILE A 254 -21.73 4.46 -14.49
N GLN A 255 -23.04 4.20 -14.58
CA GLN A 255 -24.03 5.03 -13.88
C GLN A 255 -23.91 4.87 -12.36
N LYS A 256 -23.66 3.65 -11.88
CA LYS A 256 -23.44 3.36 -10.45
C LYS A 256 -22.19 4.07 -9.92
N PHE A 257 -21.13 4.21 -10.70
CA PHE A 257 -19.94 4.96 -10.29
C PHE A 257 -20.22 6.47 -10.24
N LEU A 258 -20.99 6.99 -11.21
CA LEU A 258 -21.31 8.42 -11.29
C LEU A 258 -22.17 8.91 -10.12
N THR A 259 -22.89 8.03 -9.42
CA THR A 259 -23.65 8.40 -8.21
C THR A 259 -22.79 8.55 -6.96
N ILE A 260 -21.54 8.07 -6.96
CA ILE A 260 -20.63 8.23 -5.82
C ILE A 260 -20.27 9.71 -5.66
N THR A 261 -20.50 10.26 -4.48
CA THR A 261 -20.17 11.66 -4.14
C THR A 261 -19.21 11.71 -2.96
N VAL A 262 -18.59 12.87 -2.73
CA VAL A 262 -17.71 13.05 -1.56
C VAL A 262 -18.51 12.95 -0.26
N ASP A 263 -19.69 13.57 -0.22
CA ASP A 263 -20.55 13.62 0.98
C ASP A 263 -21.17 12.27 1.34
N ASN A 264 -21.30 11.36 0.36
CA ASN A 264 -21.77 10.00 0.56
C ASN A 264 -20.78 8.99 0.00
N PHE A 265 -19.49 9.18 0.25
CA PHE A 265 -18.47 8.29 -0.30
C PHE A 265 -18.65 6.86 0.21
N PHE A 266 -18.74 6.65 1.52
CA PHE A 266 -18.90 5.31 2.13
C PHE A 266 -20.18 4.59 1.67
N GLY A 267 -21.33 5.26 1.70
CA GLY A 267 -22.58 4.66 1.25
C GLY A 267 -22.60 4.40 -0.27
N GLY A 268 -22.04 5.33 -1.04
CA GLY A 268 -21.93 5.23 -2.50
C GLY A 268 -21.02 4.09 -2.94
N THR A 269 -19.84 3.94 -2.33
CA THR A 269 -18.90 2.85 -2.64
C THR A 269 -19.46 1.49 -2.23
N ARG A 270 -20.12 1.40 -1.06
CA ARG A 270 -20.79 0.16 -0.63
C ARG A 270 -21.90 -0.26 -1.59
N TYR A 271 -22.75 0.67 -2.01
CA TYR A 271 -23.78 0.39 -3.02
C TYR A 271 -23.17 -0.07 -4.35
N PHE A 272 -22.11 0.61 -4.80
CA PHE A 272 -21.40 0.26 -6.03
C PHE A 272 -20.82 -1.16 -5.98
N LEU A 273 -20.05 -1.49 -4.94
CA LEU A 273 -19.38 -2.78 -4.82
C LEU A 273 -20.36 -3.94 -4.58
N ASN A 274 -21.43 -3.72 -3.82
CA ASN A 274 -22.49 -4.72 -3.68
C ASN A 274 -23.19 -4.98 -5.02
N SER A 275 -23.40 -3.94 -5.83
CA SER A 275 -23.96 -4.07 -7.16
C SER A 275 -23.01 -4.73 -8.16
N LEU A 276 -21.70 -4.52 -8.00
CA LEU A 276 -20.66 -5.18 -8.77
C LEU A 276 -20.64 -6.69 -8.49
N ASN A 277 -20.83 -7.05 -7.22
CA ASN A 277 -20.75 -8.43 -6.73
C ASN A 277 -22.11 -9.16 -6.70
N GLU A 278 -23.20 -8.54 -7.18
CA GLU A 278 -24.58 -9.05 -7.02
C GLU A 278 -24.79 -10.44 -7.65
N SER A 279 -24.15 -10.69 -8.80
CA SER A 279 -24.25 -11.96 -9.52
C SER A 279 -23.46 -13.10 -8.88
N ASN A 280 -22.73 -12.83 -7.80
CA ASN A 280 -21.86 -13.80 -7.16
C ASN A 280 -22.61 -14.71 -6.17
N ASP A 281 -22.31 -16.00 -6.25
CA ASP A 281 -22.83 -17.00 -5.33
C ASP A 281 -22.23 -16.89 -3.92
N GLY A 282 -21.04 -16.28 -3.78
CA GLY A 282 -20.28 -16.16 -2.53
C GLY A 282 -19.39 -17.36 -2.23
N ILE A 283 -19.28 -18.30 -3.17
CA ILE A 283 -18.37 -19.45 -3.15
C ILE A 283 -17.22 -19.24 -4.15
N SER A 284 -17.46 -18.42 -5.20
CA SER A 284 -16.51 -18.11 -6.26
C SER A 284 -15.41 -17.10 -5.86
N THR A 285 -14.56 -16.74 -6.82
CA THR A 285 -13.38 -15.89 -6.66
C THR A 285 -13.64 -14.45 -6.23
N THR A 286 -14.88 -13.98 -6.21
CA THR A 286 -15.24 -12.59 -5.88
C THR A 286 -15.89 -12.49 -4.49
N PRO A 287 -15.90 -11.32 -3.82
CA PRO A 287 -16.53 -11.16 -2.52
C PRO A 287 -18.06 -11.21 -2.59
N LYS A 288 -18.71 -11.48 -1.46
CA LYS A 288 -20.16 -11.31 -1.28
C LYS A 288 -20.48 -10.67 0.06
N THR A 289 -21.24 -9.58 0.02
CA THR A 289 -21.66 -8.84 1.21
C THR A 289 -23.01 -9.34 1.70
N LEU A 290 -23.08 -9.73 2.97
CA LEU A 290 -24.34 -9.94 3.68
C LEU A 290 -24.53 -8.85 4.73
N VAL A 291 -25.79 -8.61 5.07
CA VAL A 291 -26.17 -7.68 6.13
C VAL A 291 -26.52 -8.47 7.37
N ALA A 292 -25.92 -8.09 8.50
CA ALA A 292 -26.27 -8.63 9.81
C ALA A 292 -26.79 -7.52 10.72
N SER A 293 -27.90 -7.80 11.42
CA SER A 293 -28.44 -6.87 12.43
C SER A 293 -27.68 -6.94 13.76
N GLN A 294 -26.93 -8.02 13.99
CA GLN A 294 -26.24 -8.28 15.25
C GLN A 294 -25.05 -9.21 15.02
N ILE A 295 -23.91 -8.91 15.64
CA ILE A 295 -22.73 -9.78 15.70
C ILE A 295 -22.33 -9.94 17.17
N LYS A 296 -21.98 -11.16 17.57
CA LYS A 296 -21.50 -11.48 18.92
C LYS A 296 -20.16 -12.19 18.84
N TYR A 297 -19.27 -11.84 19.76
CA TYR A 297 -18.04 -12.58 20.02
C TYR A 297 -18.13 -13.16 21.44
N ASN A 298 -18.23 -14.49 21.54
CA ASN A 298 -18.60 -15.18 22.77
C ASN A 298 -19.93 -14.66 23.35
N GLN A 299 -19.88 -14.02 24.52
CA GLN A 299 -21.05 -13.43 25.19
C GLN A 299 -21.17 -11.92 24.96
N ASN A 300 -20.20 -11.31 24.27
CA ASN A 300 -20.15 -9.86 24.07
C ASN A 300 -20.78 -9.49 22.73
N GLU A 301 -21.66 -8.50 22.78
CA GLU A 301 -22.23 -7.89 21.58
C GLU A 301 -21.24 -6.88 21.01
N LEU A 302 -21.02 -6.96 19.70
CA LEU A 302 -20.24 -5.97 18.97
C LEU A 302 -21.18 -4.86 18.48
N TYR A 303 -20.62 -3.68 18.24
CA TYR A 303 -21.37 -2.52 17.75
C TYR A 303 -20.91 -2.17 16.34
N TYR A 304 -21.85 -1.81 15.48
CA TYR A 304 -21.54 -1.31 14.14
C TYR A 304 -20.92 0.09 14.21
N PRO A 305 -20.14 0.50 13.19
CA PRO A 305 -19.55 1.84 13.11
C PRO A 305 -20.59 2.97 13.22
N GLU A 306 -20.15 4.14 13.70
CA GLU A 306 -21.00 5.31 13.77
C GLU A 306 -21.51 5.71 12.37
N GLY A 307 -22.80 6.06 12.28
CA GLY A 307 -23.46 6.39 11.01
C GLY A 307 -23.97 5.19 10.21
N GLN A 308 -23.81 3.96 10.71
CA GLN A 308 -24.44 2.76 10.17
C GLN A 308 -25.58 2.29 11.09
N ASP A 309 -26.47 1.45 10.57
CA ASP A 309 -27.60 0.83 11.29
C ASP A 309 -27.51 -0.71 11.31
N GLN A 310 -26.51 -1.28 10.64
CA GLN A 310 -26.32 -2.70 10.43
C GLN A 310 -24.85 -3.00 10.14
N PHE A 311 -24.46 -4.26 10.31
CA PHE A 311 -23.15 -4.74 9.91
C PHE A 311 -23.15 -5.16 8.45
N PHE A 312 -22.13 -4.75 7.71
CA PHE A 312 -21.75 -5.38 6.47
C PHE A 312 -20.74 -6.49 6.77
N VAL A 313 -21.10 -7.72 6.41
CA VAL A 313 -20.28 -8.91 6.57
C VAL A 313 -19.85 -9.37 5.19
N ASP A 314 -18.57 -9.17 4.90
CA ASP A 314 -17.97 -9.44 3.61
C ASP A 314 -17.38 -10.85 3.61
N PHE A 315 -17.98 -11.75 2.83
CA PHE A 315 -17.45 -13.09 2.57
C PHE A 315 -16.47 -12.99 1.41
N ASN A 316 -15.19 -12.90 1.75
CA ASN A 316 -14.09 -12.90 0.79
C ASN A 316 -13.70 -14.35 0.46
N LYS A 317 -12.78 -14.54 -0.49
CA LYS A 317 -12.32 -15.88 -0.90
C LYS A 317 -11.65 -16.67 0.23
N TRP A 318 -10.92 -15.99 1.10
CA TRP A 318 -10.13 -16.64 2.17
C TRP A 318 -10.55 -16.23 3.58
N THR A 319 -11.38 -15.19 3.69
CA THR A 319 -11.71 -14.55 4.96
C THR A 319 -13.19 -14.17 5.02
N ILE A 320 -13.71 -14.03 6.23
CA ILE A 320 -14.92 -13.27 6.51
C ILE A 320 -14.46 -12.00 7.22
N SER A 321 -14.85 -10.84 6.73
CA SER A 321 -14.49 -9.55 7.34
C SER A 321 -15.71 -8.70 7.66
N THR A 322 -15.59 -7.86 8.68
CA THR A 322 -16.59 -6.84 9.02
C THR A 322 -15.91 -5.70 9.76
N THR A 323 -16.46 -4.49 9.64
CA THR A 323 -16.00 -3.34 10.41
C THR A 323 -16.88 -3.19 11.66
N ILE A 324 -16.26 -2.95 12.80
CA ILE A 324 -16.92 -2.73 14.09
C ILE A 324 -16.47 -1.38 14.67
N LYS A 325 -17.29 -0.81 15.54
CA LYS A 325 -16.87 0.35 16.34
C LYS A 325 -15.76 -0.06 17.30
N SER A 326 -14.66 0.70 17.34
CA SER A 326 -13.55 0.39 18.25
C SER A 326 -14.00 0.48 19.71
N THR A 327 -13.36 -0.34 20.54
CA THR A 327 -13.61 -0.39 21.99
C THR A 327 -12.47 0.23 22.81
N GLU A 328 -11.43 0.75 22.14
CA GLU A 328 -10.31 1.42 22.82
C GLU A 328 -10.72 2.80 23.36
N ALA A 329 -10.16 3.17 24.51
CA ALA A 329 -10.62 4.26 25.37
C ALA A 329 -10.05 5.65 25.01
N ASP A 330 -9.50 5.82 23.81
CA ASP A 330 -9.07 7.14 23.34
C ASP A 330 -10.26 7.84 22.65
N ASP A 331 -10.39 9.15 22.87
CA ASP A 331 -11.49 10.00 22.35
C ASP A 331 -11.54 10.10 20.80
N SER A 332 -10.81 9.25 20.06
CA SER A 332 -10.95 9.09 18.62
C SER A 332 -12.04 8.05 18.30
N VAL A 333 -12.99 8.44 17.44
CA VAL A 333 -13.99 7.51 16.87
C VAL A 333 -13.30 6.65 15.82
N ASP A 334 -12.48 5.71 16.27
CA ASP A 334 -11.83 4.76 15.37
C ASP A 334 -12.72 3.52 15.19
N ASN A 335 -12.63 2.94 14.00
CA ASN A 335 -13.33 1.71 13.64
C ASN A 335 -12.30 0.61 13.48
N ASP A 336 -12.59 -0.58 14.03
CA ASP A 336 -11.73 -1.75 13.90
C ASP A 336 -12.25 -2.66 12.78
N THR A 337 -11.33 -3.27 12.05
CA THR A 337 -11.66 -4.33 11.09
C THR A 337 -11.45 -5.68 11.74
N LEU A 338 -12.54 -6.45 11.87
CA LEU A 338 -12.48 -7.86 12.27
C LEU A 338 -12.33 -8.72 11.02
N GLU A 339 -11.29 -9.54 10.98
CA GLU A 339 -11.06 -10.51 9.89
C GLU A 339 -10.86 -11.93 10.44
N ILE A 340 -11.61 -12.88 9.88
CA ILE A 340 -11.53 -14.30 10.24
C ILE A 340 -11.12 -15.10 9.01
N LYS A 341 -9.93 -15.72 9.05
CA LYS A 341 -9.48 -16.64 8.00
C LYS A 341 -10.26 -17.95 8.08
N TYR A 342 -10.77 -18.47 6.95
CA TYR A 342 -11.49 -19.75 6.93
C TYR A 342 -10.67 -20.90 7.52
N SER A 343 -9.35 -20.87 7.35
CA SER A 343 -8.42 -21.87 7.93
C SER A 343 -8.38 -21.90 9.46
N LYS A 344 -8.95 -20.89 10.13
CA LYS A 344 -9.08 -20.82 11.60
C LYS A 344 -10.45 -21.28 12.10
N ILE A 345 -11.40 -21.54 11.20
CA ILE A 345 -12.74 -22.00 11.55
C ILE A 345 -12.71 -23.53 11.64
N SER A 346 -12.91 -24.08 12.84
CA SER A 346 -12.95 -25.53 13.05
C SER A 346 -14.26 -26.14 12.56
N THR A 347 -15.39 -25.48 12.86
CA THR A 347 -16.74 -25.89 12.50
C THR A 347 -17.61 -24.66 12.30
N TRP A 348 -18.66 -24.77 11.48
CA TRP A 348 -19.69 -23.75 11.32
C TRP A 348 -21.07 -24.42 11.33
N ASP A 349 -22.07 -23.69 11.82
CA ASP A 349 -23.47 -24.12 11.83
C ASP A 349 -24.36 -22.94 11.40
N LEU A 350 -25.41 -23.24 10.64
CA LEU A 350 -26.42 -22.28 10.21
C LEU A 350 -27.75 -22.64 10.86
N GLN A 351 -28.15 -21.81 11.81
CA GLN A 351 -29.44 -21.96 12.49
C GLN A 351 -30.45 -20.96 11.94
N LEU A 352 -31.48 -21.47 11.27
CA LEU A 352 -32.61 -20.67 10.82
C LEU A 352 -33.58 -20.48 11.99
N VAL A 353 -33.44 -19.36 12.68
CA VAL A 353 -34.39 -18.96 13.72
C VAL A 353 -35.55 -18.23 13.05
N SER A 354 -36.70 -18.89 12.94
CA SER A 354 -37.92 -18.23 12.48
C SER A 354 -38.30 -17.13 13.49
N LYS A 355 -38.15 -15.85 13.10
CA LYS A 355 -38.73 -14.75 13.86
C LYS A 355 -40.24 -14.82 13.70
N GLY A 356 -40.94 -15.31 14.73
CA GLY A 356 -42.39 -15.21 14.82
C GLY A 356 -42.80 -13.74 14.63
N LYS A 357 -43.82 -13.51 13.80
CA LYS A 357 -44.43 -12.18 13.60
C LYS A 357 -44.76 -11.57 14.97
N LEU A 358 -44.22 -10.39 15.27
CA LEU A 358 -44.78 -9.50 16.29
C LEU A 358 -46.03 -8.84 15.74
#